data_AF-I7LG70-F1
#
_entry.id   AF-I7LG70-F1
#
_cell.length_a   1.000
_cell.length_b   1.000
_cell.length_c   1.000
_cell.angle_alpha   90.00
_cell.angle_beta   90.00
_cell.angle_gamma   90.00
#
_symmetry.space_group_name_H-M   'P 1'
#
loop_
_entity.id
_entity.type
_entity.pdbx_description
1 polymer ?
#
loop_
_entity_poly.entity_id
_entity_poly.type
_entity_poly.pdbx_seq_one_letter_code
_entity_poly.pdbx_strand_id
1 'polypeptide(L)'
;MERRLKVVRELNKHYAVIRTDILETSLSMESKVLYFVLSIAADQGRDVNDDMLKELTSIKTDEILYQALDELAINGLVKYNKLTGIIELID
;
A
#
# COMPACT_ATOMS: atom_id res chain seq x y z
N MET A 1 -13.23 8.33 16.16
CA MET A 1 -12.87 8.64 14.76
C MET A 1 -11.57 9.47 14.67
N GLU A 2 -11.30 10.39 15.60
CA GLU A 2 -10.07 11.22 15.63
C GLU A 2 -8.74 10.45 15.72
N ARG A 3 -8.71 9.29 16.39
CA ARG A 3 -7.45 8.52 16.56
C ARG A 3 -6.89 7.97 15.23
N ARG A 4 -7.73 7.54 14.28
CA ARG A 4 -7.26 7.04 12.97
C ARG A 4 -6.61 8.15 12.14
N LEU A 5 -7.18 9.35 12.17
CA LEU A 5 -6.62 10.54 11.51
C LEU A 5 -5.28 10.98 12.10
N LYS A 6 -5.06 10.79 13.41
CA LYS A 6 -3.80 11.13 14.07
C LYS A 6 -2.65 10.20 13.67
N VAL A 7 -2.92 8.90 13.58
CA VAL A 7 -1.93 7.90 13.14
C VAL A 7 -1.51 8.14 11.69
N VAL A 8 -2.47 8.37 10.80
CA VAL A 8 -2.19 8.73 9.39
C VAL A 8 -1.36 10.02 9.30
N ARG A 9 -1.65 11.03 10.13
CA ARG A 9 -0.87 12.28 10.17
C ARG A 9 0.55 12.11 10.71
N GLU A 10 0.76 11.28 11.72
CA GLU A 10 2.11 11.01 12.24
C GLU A 10 2.94 10.20 11.24
N LEU A 11 2.35 9.20 10.58
CA LEU A 11 3.03 8.49 9.49
C LEU A 11 3.37 9.46 8.34
N ASN A 12 2.45 10.35 7.97
CA ASN A 12 2.71 11.36 6.92
C ASN A 12 3.80 12.37 7.31
N LYS A 13 3.96 12.72 8.60
CA LYS A 13 5.04 13.60 9.08
C LYS A 13 6.44 12.98 8.99
N HIS A 14 6.55 11.65 9.09
CA HIS A 14 7.83 10.95 9.13
C HIS A 14 8.24 10.32 7.79
N TYR A 15 7.28 9.99 6.92
CA TYR A 15 7.51 9.28 5.65
C TYR A 15 7.15 10.14 4.42
N ALA A 16 7.50 11.43 4.46
CA ALA A 16 7.13 12.45 3.47
C ALA A 16 7.85 12.33 2.11
N VAL A 17 8.03 11.11 1.60
CA VAL A 17 8.31 10.83 0.18
C VAL A 17 7.32 9.79 -0.34
N ILE A 18 6.08 9.85 0.13
CA ILE A 18 4.99 9.10 -0.50
C ILE A 18 4.33 10.06 -1.47
N ARG A 19 4.48 9.74 -2.76
CA ARG A 19 3.79 10.36 -3.91
C ARG A 19 2.38 10.81 -3.52
N THR A 20 2.22 12.08 -3.13
CA THR A 20 0.95 12.66 -2.68
C THR A 20 -0.11 12.66 -3.79
N ASP A 21 0.34 12.58 -5.04
CA ASP A 21 -0.45 12.38 -6.24
C ASP A 21 -1.30 11.10 -6.18
N ILE A 22 -0.87 10.05 -5.45
CA ILE A 22 -1.67 8.83 -5.26
C ILE A 22 -3.02 9.12 -4.60
N LEU A 23 -3.08 10.12 -3.71
CA LEU A 23 -4.32 10.46 -2.99
C LEU A 23 -5.36 11.08 -3.94
N GLU A 24 -4.91 11.73 -5.01
CA GLU A 24 -5.74 12.41 -6.00
C GLU A 24 -6.16 11.50 -7.16
N THR A 25 -5.55 10.32 -7.30
CA THR A 25 -5.95 9.33 -8.32
C THR A 25 -7.36 8.75 -8.09
N SER A 26 -7.92 8.13 -9.12
CA SER A 26 -9.18 7.39 -9.07
C SER A 26 -9.08 6.01 -8.41
N LEU A 27 -7.94 5.67 -7.79
CA LEU A 27 -7.73 4.39 -7.13
C LEU A 27 -8.72 4.17 -5.98
N SER A 28 -9.07 2.92 -5.72
CA SER A 28 -9.80 2.53 -4.51
C SER A 28 -9.04 2.95 -3.23
N MET A 29 -9.78 3.10 -2.13
CA MET A 29 -9.18 3.45 -0.85
C MET A 29 -8.21 2.36 -0.38
N GLU A 30 -8.57 1.10 -0.63
CA GLU A 30 -7.79 -0.09 -0.35
C GLU A 30 -6.45 -0.04 -1.09
N SER A 31 -6.45 0.26 -2.39
CA SER A 31 -5.23 0.43 -3.19
C SER A 31 -4.36 1.58 -2.70
N LYS A 32 -4.96 2.72 -2.36
CA LYS A 32 -4.21 3.87 -1.80
C LYS A 32 -3.54 3.52 -0.48
N VAL A 33 -4.25 2.84 0.42
CA VAL A 33 -3.70 2.39 1.71
C VAL A 33 -2.62 1.33 1.50
N LEU A 34 -2.85 0.38 0.60
CA LEU A 34 -1.89 -0.66 0.26
C LEU A 34 -0.59 -0.08 -0.30
N TYR A 35 -0.69 0.84 -1.26
CA TYR A 35 0.46 1.54 -1.83
C TYR A 35 1.25 2.31 -0.77
N PHE A 36 0.54 2.96 0.17
CA PHE A 36 1.16 3.69 1.28
C PHE A 36 1.95 2.73 2.19
N VAL A 37 1.38 1.58 2.55
CA VAL A 37 2.06 0.56 3.37
C VAL A 37 3.29 0.00 2.64
N LEU A 38 3.15 -0.34 1.36
CA LEU A 38 4.26 -0.82 0.53
C LEU A 38 5.39 0.21 0.45
N SER A 39 5.06 1.49 0.25
CA SER A 39 6.03 2.59 0.17
C SER A 39 6.85 2.72 1.45
N ILE A 40 6.20 2.63 2.61
CA ILE A 40 6.89 2.67 3.91
C ILE A 40 7.77 1.44 4.10
N ALA A 41 7.28 0.25 3.73
CA ALA A 41 8.05 -0.98 3.87
C ALA A 41 9.33 -0.95 3.02
N ALA A 42 9.22 -0.49 1.76
CA ALA A 42 10.36 -0.34 0.87
C ALA A 42 11.37 0.70 1.36
N ASP A 43 10.91 1.86 1.84
CA ASP A 43 11.76 2.90 2.45
C ASP A 43 12.55 2.36 3.66
N GLN A 44 11.93 1.46 4.44
CA GLN A 44 12.59 0.79 5.56
C GLN A 44 13.47 -0.41 5.15
N GLY A 45 13.54 -0.75 3.86
CA GLY A 45 14.24 -1.94 3.37
C GLY A 45 13.65 -3.25 3.93
N ARG A 46 12.34 -3.27 4.20
CA ARG A 46 11.62 -4.44 4.71
C ARG A 46 10.80 -5.08 3.61
N ASP A 47 10.98 -6.38 3.46
CA ASP A 47 10.05 -7.20 2.67
C ASP A 47 8.73 -7.35 3.45
N VAL A 48 7.61 -7.21 2.74
CA VAL A 48 6.25 -7.41 3.27
C VAL A 48 5.57 -8.54 2.52
N ASN A 49 5.00 -9.48 3.28
CA ASN A 49 4.22 -10.58 2.74
C ASN A 49 2.71 -10.30 2.84
N ASP A 50 1.90 -11.14 2.20
CA ASP A 50 0.43 -10.99 2.15
C ASP A 50 -0.21 -10.88 3.54
N ASP A 51 0.27 -11.62 4.54
CA ASP A 51 -0.28 -11.59 5.90
C ASP A 51 0.00 -10.25 6.60
N MET A 52 1.23 -9.74 6.49
CA MET A 52 1.57 -8.40 6.98
C MET A 52 0.77 -7.32 6.28
N LEU A 53 0.56 -7.44 4.96
CA LEU A 53 -0.24 -6.49 4.21
C LEU A 53 -1.69 -6.49 4.67
N LYS A 54 -2.31 -7.66 4.88
CA LYS A 54 -3.68 -7.78 5.41
C LYS A 54 -3.80 -7.14 6.79
N GLU A 55 -2.83 -7.39 7.68
CA GLU A 55 -2.81 -6.81 9.03
C GLU A 55 -2.70 -5.28 8.98
N LEU A 56 -1.75 -4.76 8.20
CA LEU A 56 -1.46 -3.32 8.15
C LEU A 56 -2.52 -2.51 7.40
N THR A 57 -3.15 -3.09 6.39
CA THR A 57 -4.18 -2.42 5.56
C THR A 57 -5.61 -2.63 6.08
N SER A 58 -5.81 -3.48 7.09
CA SER A 58 -7.13 -3.96 7.54
C SER A 58 -7.94 -4.67 6.43
N ILE A 59 -7.30 -5.11 5.35
CA ILE A 59 -7.91 -5.91 4.29
C ILE A 59 -8.17 -7.31 4.86
N LYS A 60 -9.44 -7.75 4.82
CA LYS A 60 -9.88 -8.97 5.50
C LYS A 60 -9.86 -10.22 4.62
N THR A 61 -9.74 -10.06 3.30
CA THR A 61 -9.80 -11.16 2.34
C THR A 61 -8.68 -11.04 1.33
N ASP A 62 -8.17 -12.20 0.90
CA ASP A 62 -7.15 -12.27 -0.14
C ASP A 62 -7.69 -11.70 -1.47
N GLU A 63 -8.99 -11.86 -1.73
CA GLU A 63 -9.65 -11.29 -2.91
C GLU A 63 -9.51 -9.77 -2.98
N ILE A 64 -9.78 -9.06 -1.88
CA ILE A 64 -9.67 -7.60 -1.84
C ILE A 64 -8.19 -7.18 -1.94
N LEU A 65 -7.28 -7.92 -1.29
CA LEU A 65 -5.84 -7.65 -1.39
C LEU A 65 -5.36 -7.75 -2.83
N TYR A 66 -5.74 -8.82 -3.53
CA TYR A 66 -5.33 -9.04 -4.91
C TYR A 66 -6.02 -8.08 -5.88
N GLN A 67 -7.28 -7.68 -5.64
CA GLN A 67 -7.92 -6.62 -6.42
C GLN A 67 -7.17 -5.29 -6.27
N ALA A 68 -6.74 -4.94 -5.06
CA ALA A 68 -5.96 -3.75 -4.82
C ALA A 68 -4.57 -3.81 -5.48
N LEU A 69 -3.88 -4.95 -5.38
CA LEU A 69 -2.60 -5.17 -6.07
C LEU A 69 -2.75 -5.10 -7.59
N ASP A 70 -3.81 -5.69 -8.15
CA ASP A 70 -4.10 -5.64 -9.58
C ASP A 70 -4.40 -4.20 -10.03
N GLU A 71 -5.17 -3.43 -9.25
CA GLU A 71 -5.45 -2.02 -9.54
C GLU A 71 -4.16 -1.17 -9.52
N LEU A 72 -3.29 -1.36 -8.53
CA LEU A 72 -1.99 -0.68 -8.47
C LEU A 72 -1.08 -1.09 -9.63
N ALA A 73 -1.10 -2.36 -10.04
CA ALA A 73 -0.29 -2.85 -11.15
C ALA A 73 -0.75 -2.28 -12.50
N ILE A 74 -2.07 -2.21 -12.72
CA ILE A 74 -2.65 -1.59 -13.93
C ILE A 74 -2.26 -0.12 -14.04
N ASN A 75 -2.16 0.59 -12.91
CA ASN A 75 -1.74 1.99 -12.86
C ASN A 75 -0.21 2.18 -12.88
N GLY A 76 0.57 1.09 -13.04
CA GLY A 76 2.01 1.16 -13.17
C GLY A 76 2.73 1.59 -11.88
N LEU A 77 2.14 1.30 -10.71
CA LEU A 77 2.68 1.68 -9.40
C LEU A 77 3.43 0.54 -8.71
N VAL A 78 3.03 -0.70 -9.01
CA VAL A 78 3.67 -1.91 -8.49
C VAL A 78 3.85 -2.94 -9.60
N LYS A 79 4.86 -3.80 -9.45
CA LYS A 79 4.90 -5.11 -10.08
C LYS A 79 4.69 -6.14 -9.00
N TYR A 80 3.83 -7.11 -9.26
CA TYR A 80 3.57 -8.15 -8.29
C TYR A 80 3.42 -9.48 -9.00
N ASN A 81 4.05 -10.51 -8.46
CA ASN A 81 3.98 -11.86 -8.98
C ASN A 81 3.20 -12.75 -8.00
N LYS A 82 1.99 -13.15 -8.40
CA LYS A 82 1.10 -14.01 -7.57
C LYS A 82 1.74 -15.36 -7.20
N LEU A 83 2.67 -15.87 -8.00
CA LEU A 83 3.29 -17.17 -7.80
C LEU A 83 4.44 -17.13 -6.79
N THR A 84 5.18 -16.02 -6.73
CA THR A 84 6.33 -15.88 -5.82
C THR A 84 6.00 -15.04 -4.58
N GLY A 85 4.88 -14.32 -4.58
CA GLY A 85 4.54 -13.36 -3.52
C GLY A 85 5.43 -12.12 -3.50
N ILE A 86 6.28 -11.93 -4.52
CA ILE A 86 7.17 -10.78 -4.61
C ILE A 86 6.37 -9.58 -5.12
N ILE A 87 6.48 -8.47 -4.40
CA ILE A 87 5.87 -7.18 -4.71
C ILE A 87 7.00 -6.14 -4.77
N GLU A 88 7.09 -5.45 -5.90
CA GLU A 88 8.08 -4.40 -6.16
C GLU A 88 7.35 -3.09 -6.45
N LEU A 89 7.78 -2.00 -5.81
CA LEU A 89 7.31 -0.66 -6.19
C LEU A 89 8.01 -0.22 -7.47
N ILE A 90 7.28 0.48 -8.32
CA ILE A 90 7.81 1.10 -9.52
C ILE A 90 8.11 2.58 -9.21
N ASP A 91 9.34 2.98 -9.49
CA ASP A 91 9.89 4.31 -9.21
C ASP A 91 9.30 5.44 -10.07
#